data_AF-L0K392-F1
#
_entry.id   AF-L0K392-F1
#
_cell.length_a   1.000
_cell.length_b   1.000
_cell.length_c   1.000
_cell.angle_alpha   90.00
_cell.angle_beta   90.00
_cell.angle_gamma   90.00
#
_symmetry.space_group_name_H-M   'P 1'
#
loop_
_entity.id
_entity.type
_entity.pdbx_description
1 polymer ?
#
loop_
_entity_poly.entity_id
_entity_poly.type
_entity_poly.pdbx_seq_one_letter_code
_entity_poly.pdbx_strand_id
1 'polypeptide(L)'
;MLGVATRTVIALRFPVIDRNLLRLKVRDALPRSVTGPTLPPFPICRVDPDAIERYVEYAVLKKYRCAGRVKDGSWDLRAKPLAESPKYRLLRGYHEGEIDAAELTYERLREHGYPEREAEFYADYGYGAYLDELFESIRERGVEPAVGDGGTERTHDRYDQVAINVDRDGALVFNSCGFHRLVIAQLVGLEAIPVRINAVHERWWRARSESPTPVDDHPELTAVGRLPIRWRDVLGVARD
;
A
#
# COMPACT_ATOMS: atom_id res chain seq x y z
N MET A 1 -17.75 36.16 -49.51
CA MET A 1 -17.38 34.73 -49.45
C MET A 1 -16.34 34.55 -48.37
N LEU A 2 -16.73 33.90 -47.27
CA LEU A 2 -15.89 33.62 -46.10
C LEU A 2 -14.88 32.51 -46.38
N GLY A 3 -13.77 32.53 -45.66
CA GLY A 3 -12.85 31.40 -45.53
C GLY A 3 -11.70 31.69 -44.56
N VAL A 4 -11.99 31.93 -43.28
CA VAL A 4 -10.95 31.96 -42.24
C VAL A 4 -10.80 30.55 -41.69
N ALA A 5 -9.72 29.86 -42.08
CA ALA A 5 -9.37 28.56 -41.57
C ALA A 5 -8.95 28.66 -40.10
N THR A 6 -9.77 28.14 -39.19
CA THR A 6 -9.43 27.99 -37.77
C THR A 6 -8.41 26.87 -37.64
N ARG A 7 -7.15 27.22 -37.31
CA ARG A 7 -6.14 26.24 -36.91
C ARG A 7 -6.52 25.66 -35.55
N THR A 8 -7.10 24.46 -35.55
CA THR A 8 -7.22 23.66 -34.33
C THR A 8 -5.81 23.23 -33.90
N VAL A 9 -5.26 23.91 -32.90
CA VAL A 9 -4.06 23.46 -32.20
C VAL A 9 -4.46 22.26 -31.35
N ILE A 10 -4.19 21.05 -31.83
CA ILE A 10 -4.25 19.85 -31.00
C ILE A 10 -3.11 19.99 -29.99
N ALA A 11 -3.45 20.36 -28.75
CA ALA A 11 -2.51 20.30 -27.65
C ALA A 11 -2.18 18.81 -27.42
N LEU A 12 -1.04 18.36 -27.95
CA LEU A 12 -0.45 17.08 -27.62
C LEU A 12 -0.12 17.09 -26.12
N ARG A 13 -1.04 16.62 -25.28
CA ARG A 13 -0.75 16.31 -23.88
C ARG A 13 0.15 15.09 -23.88
N PHE A 14 1.44 15.31 -23.64
CA PHE A 14 2.38 14.22 -23.44
C PHE A 14 1.98 13.41 -22.20
N PRO A 15 1.99 12.07 -22.27
CA PRO A 15 1.72 11.22 -21.11
C PRO A 15 2.68 11.56 -19.96
N VAL A 16 2.14 11.76 -18.75
CA VAL A 16 2.96 11.89 -17.54
C VAL A 16 3.44 10.50 -17.15
N ILE A 17 4.74 10.26 -17.28
CA ILE A 17 5.35 8.97 -16.94
C ILE A 17 5.49 8.84 -15.42
N ASP A 18 4.87 7.81 -14.83
CA ASP A 18 5.15 7.44 -13.45
C ASP A 18 6.53 6.77 -13.38
N ARG A 19 7.51 7.53 -12.86
CA ARG A 19 8.90 7.07 -12.76
C ARG A 19 9.09 5.89 -11.80
N ASN A 20 8.24 5.72 -10.79
CA ASN A 20 8.32 4.58 -9.88
C ASN A 20 7.83 3.31 -10.58
N LEU A 21 6.67 3.39 -11.24
CA LEU A 21 6.12 2.27 -12.00
C LEU A 21 7.00 1.91 -13.20
N LEU A 22 7.58 2.89 -13.90
CA LEU A 22 8.54 2.62 -14.98
C LEU A 22 9.74 1.82 -14.46
N ARG A 23 10.33 2.24 -13.34
CA ARG A 23 11.48 1.54 -12.73
C ARG A 23 11.12 0.12 -12.34
N LEU A 24 9.95 -0.07 -11.72
CA LEU A 24 9.47 -1.40 -11.33
C LEU A 24 9.15 -2.26 -12.56
N LYS A 25 8.55 -1.69 -13.61
CA LYS A 25 8.23 -2.39 -14.86
C LYS A 25 9.50 -2.86 -15.58
N VAL A 26 10.50 -2.00 -15.67
CA VAL A 26 11.80 -2.35 -16.26
C VAL A 26 12.46 -3.46 -15.43
N ARG A 27 12.50 -3.33 -14.10
CA ARG A 27 13.07 -4.36 -13.23
C ARG A 27 12.35 -5.70 -13.36
N ASP A 28 11.01 -5.69 -13.42
CA ASP A 28 10.19 -6.89 -13.56
C ASP A 28 10.44 -7.63 -14.88
N ALA A 29 10.89 -6.93 -15.92
CA ALA A 29 11.25 -7.52 -17.21
C ALA A 29 12.70 -8.02 -17.27
N LEU A 30 13.55 -7.65 -16.30
CA LEU A 30 14.96 -8.06 -16.28
C LEU A 30 15.13 -9.43 -15.60
N PRO A 31 16.02 -10.30 -16.11
CA PRO A 31 16.27 -11.61 -15.52
C PRO A 31 16.87 -11.50 -14.11
N ARG A 32 16.63 -12.51 -13.27
CA ARG A 32 17.17 -12.60 -11.90
C ARG A 32 18.69 -12.49 -11.82
N SER A 33 19.42 -12.90 -12.86
CA SER A 33 20.87 -12.74 -12.95
C SER A 33 21.32 -11.28 -12.91
N VAL A 34 20.47 -10.34 -13.32
CA VAL A 34 20.73 -8.89 -13.29
C VAL A 34 20.18 -8.25 -12.02
N THR A 35 19.02 -8.70 -11.54
CA THR A 35 18.29 -8.05 -10.44
C THR A 35 18.58 -8.63 -9.05
N GLY A 36 19.22 -9.81 -8.99
CA GLY A 36 19.44 -10.57 -7.75
C GLY A 36 18.18 -11.30 -7.27
N PRO A 37 18.21 -11.86 -6.04
CA PRO A 37 17.05 -12.53 -5.44
C PRO A 37 15.94 -11.50 -5.23
N THR A 38 14.89 -11.60 -6.04
CA THR A 38 13.73 -10.70 -5.98
C THR A 38 12.45 -11.48 -6.29
N LEU A 39 11.35 -10.97 -5.75
CA LEU A 39 10.00 -11.31 -6.18
C LEU A 39 9.60 -10.35 -7.31
N PRO A 40 8.71 -10.80 -8.22
CA PRO A 40 7.95 -9.87 -9.04
C PRO A 40 7.32 -8.79 -8.13
N PRO A 41 7.25 -7.51 -8.53
CA PRO A 41 6.56 -6.51 -7.75
C PRO A 41 5.08 -6.84 -7.63
N PHE A 42 4.50 -6.45 -6.50
CA PHE A 42 3.07 -6.56 -6.18
C PHE A 42 2.50 -7.99 -6.21
N PRO A 43 3.16 -8.99 -5.60
CA PRO A 43 2.49 -10.26 -5.29
C PRO A 43 1.43 -9.96 -4.22
N ILE A 44 0.26 -10.59 -4.34
CA ILE A 44 -0.87 -10.42 -3.44
C ILE A 44 -1.07 -11.73 -2.67
N CYS A 45 -1.12 -11.61 -1.35
CA CYS A 45 -1.40 -12.69 -0.42
C CYS A 45 -2.61 -12.32 0.44
N ARG A 46 -3.36 -13.31 0.93
CA ARG A 46 -4.25 -13.10 2.07
C ARG A 46 -3.51 -13.43 3.35
N VAL A 47 -3.84 -12.68 4.39
CA VAL A 47 -3.31 -12.82 5.75
C VAL A 47 -4.40 -12.45 6.73
N ASP A 48 -4.42 -13.09 7.88
CA ASP A 48 -5.09 -12.57 9.07
C ASP A 48 -4.51 -11.18 9.41
N PRO A 49 -5.31 -10.11 9.45
CA PRO A 49 -4.81 -8.78 9.80
C PRO A 49 -4.18 -8.75 11.20
N ASP A 50 -4.58 -9.60 12.14
CA ASP A 50 -4.04 -9.64 13.50
C ASP A 50 -2.63 -10.23 13.55
N ALA A 51 -2.21 -11.00 12.54
CA ALA A 51 -0.82 -11.43 12.39
C ALA A 51 0.17 -10.27 12.11
N ILE A 52 -0.33 -9.05 11.85
CA ILE A 52 0.46 -7.86 11.58
C ILE A 52 0.47 -6.94 12.81
N GLU A 53 1.30 -7.29 13.78
CA GLU A 53 1.36 -6.57 15.06
C GLU A 53 2.36 -5.41 15.10
N ARG A 54 3.23 -5.29 14.10
CA ARG A 54 4.33 -4.33 14.07
C ARG A 54 4.36 -3.52 12.78
N TYR A 55 4.97 -2.35 12.84
CA TYR A 55 5.20 -1.51 11.67
C TYR A 55 6.61 -0.93 11.62
N VAL A 56 7.06 -0.58 10.41
CA VAL A 56 8.25 0.26 10.20
C VAL A 56 7.88 1.64 9.67
N GLU A 57 8.61 2.66 10.13
CA GLU A 57 8.46 4.03 9.62
C GLU A 57 8.79 4.11 8.13
N TYR A 58 8.14 5.02 7.40
CA TYR A 58 8.32 5.17 5.94
C TYR A 58 9.79 5.42 5.52
N ALA A 59 10.57 6.08 6.37
CA ALA A 59 11.99 6.33 6.13
C ALA A 59 12.84 5.04 6.14
N VAL A 60 12.37 3.96 6.78
CA VAL A 60 13.06 2.68 6.87
C VAL A 60 13.00 1.95 5.53
N LEU A 61 11.80 1.75 5.00
CA LEU A 61 11.56 1.01 3.76
C LEU A 61 10.52 1.71 2.87
N LYS A 62 11.01 2.35 1.80
CA LYS A 62 10.17 3.08 0.86
C LYS A 62 9.28 2.13 0.04
N LYS A 63 7.96 2.35 0.10
CA LYS A 63 6.90 1.46 -0.41
C LYS A 63 6.97 1.05 -1.88
N TYR A 64 7.55 1.88 -2.76
CA TYR A 64 7.73 1.56 -4.18
C TYR A 64 9.14 1.12 -4.53
N ARG A 65 10.17 1.70 -3.89
CA ARG A 65 11.57 1.36 -4.18
C ARG A 65 11.91 -0.06 -3.73
N CYS A 66 11.25 -0.52 -2.67
CA CYS A 66 11.51 -1.81 -2.08
C CYS A 66 10.58 -2.91 -2.59
N ALA A 67 9.42 -2.59 -3.17
CA ALA A 67 8.41 -3.56 -3.63
C ALA A 67 9.00 -4.82 -4.29
N GLY A 68 8.79 -5.99 -3.69
CA GLY A 68 9.31 -7.29 -4.15
C GLY A 68 10.82 -7.51 -3.99
N ARG A 69 11.56 -6.68 -3.23
CA ARG A 69 13.01 -6.89 -3.02
C ARG A 69 13.29 -7.78 -1.83
N VAL A 70 14.32 -8.60 -1.96
CA VAL A 70 15.03 -9.17 -0.81
C VAL A 70 16.01 -8.13 -0.27
N LYS A 71 15.97 -7.88 1.04
CA LYS A 71 16.71 -6.81 1.72
C LYS A 71 17.42 -7.34 2.96
N ASP A 72 18.73 -7.17 2.98
CA ASP A 72 19.56 -7.36 4.18
C ASP A 72 19.51 -6.12 5.10
N GLY A 73 20.12 -6.24 6.26
CA GLY A 73 20.35 -5.19 7.25
C GLY A 73 19.55 -5.40 8.54
N SER A 74 19.36 -4.30 9.26
CA SER A 74 18.66 -4.29 10.56
C SER A 74 17.36 -3.49 10.48
N TRP A 75 16.73 -3.45 9.30
CA TRP A 75 15.54 -2.62 9.08
C TRP A 75 14.35 -3.09 9.92
N ASP A 76 14.26 -4.38 10.15
CA ASP A 76 13.22 -5.06 10.94
C ASP A 76 13.40 -4.84 12.43
N LEU A 77 14.63 -4.69 12.93
CA LEU A 77 14.91 -4.33 14.32
C LEU A 77 14.41 -2.92 14.70
N ARG A 78 14.05 -2.10 13.70
CA ARG A 78 13.42 -0.79 13.90
C ARG A 78 11.90 -0.84 13.86
N ALA A 79 11.31 -2.03 13.76
CA ALA A 79 9.87 -2.19 13.84
C ALA A 79 9.38 -1.85 15.24
N LYS A 80 8.25 -1.17 15.31
CA LYS A 80 7.56 -0.78 16.55
C LYS A 80 6.21 -1.49 16.63
N PRO A 81 5.66 -1.72 17.83
CA PRO A 81 4.30 -2.23 17.98
C PRO A 81 3.30 -1.31 17.26
N LEU A 82 2.38 -1.91 16.49
CA LEU A 82 1.35 -1.18 15.76
C LEU A 82 0.40 -0.45 16.72
N ALA A 83 0.07 -1.10 17.84
CA ALA A 83 -0.77 -0.53 18.91
C ALA A 83 -0.17 0.72 19.58
N GLU A 84 1.15 0.93 19.48
CA GLU A 84 1.81 2.13 19.99
C GLU A 84 1.77 3.31 19.01
N SER A 85 1.36 3.09 17.75
CA SER A 85 1.24 4.16 16.76
C SER A 85 0.17 5.16 17.19
N PRO A 86 0.47 6.47 17.21
CA PRO A 86 -0.54 7.49 17.48
C PRO A 86 -1.74 7.39 16.53
N LYS A 87 -1.49 7.06 15.26
CA LYS A 87 -2.57 6.83 14.28
C LYS A 87 -3.46 5.64 14.64
N TYR A 88 -2.87 4.56 15.18
CA TYR A 88 -3.64 3.39 15.63
C TYR A 88 -4.56 3.77 16.78
N ARG A 89 -4.03 4.45 17.80
CA ARG A 89 -4.79 4.88 18.98
C ARG A 89 -5.94 5.81 18.63
N LEU A 90 -5.71 6.73 17.68
CA LEU A 90 -6.78 7.60 17.18
C LEU A 90 -7.91 6.81 16.51
N LEU A 91 -7.58 5.87 15.63
CA LEU A 91 -8.59 5.05 14.95
C LEU A 91 -9.34 4.14 15.92
N ARG A 92 -8.63 3.59 16.90
CA ARG A 92 -9.22 2.79 17.98
C ARG A 92 -10.17 3.62 18.84
N GLY A 93 -9.72 4.77 19.34
CA GLY A 93 -10.56 5.65 20.16
C GLY A 93 -11.79 6.14 19.40
N TYR A 94 -11.66 6.44 18.10
CA TYR A 94 -12.81 6.74 17.25
C TYR A 94 -13.79 5.56 17.15
N HIS A 95 -13.27 4.34 16.93
CA HIS A 95 -14.10 3.14 16.85
C HIS A 95 -14.82 2.80 18.16
N GLU A 96 -14.14 2.97 19.29
CA GLU A 96 -14.64 2.67 20.64
C GLU A 96 -15.57 3.79 21.17
N GLY A 97 -15.72 4.90 20.43
CA GLY A 97 -16.54 6.05 20.83
C GLY A 97 -15.89 6.96 21.88
N GLU A 98 -14.58 6.84 22.07
CA GLU A 98 -13.78 7.69 22.96
C GLU A 98 -13.38 9.02 22.31
N ILE A 99 -13.39 9.09 20.98
CA ILE A 99 -13.08 10.27 20.18
C ILE A 99 -14.26 10.56 19.25
N ASP A 100 -14.84 11.74 19.38
CA ASP A 100 -15.91 12.19 18.50
C ASP A 100 -15.38 12.70 17.16
N ALA A 101 -16.21 12.63 16.10
CA ALA A 101 -15.88 13.17 14.78
C ALA A 101 -15.48 14.66 14.81
N ALA A 102 -16.06 15.44 15.73
CA ALA A 102 -15.75 16.86 15.91
C ALA A 102 -14.33 17.10 16.48
N GLU A 103 -13.73 16.11 17.14
CA GLU A 103 -12.37 16.20 17.68
C GLU A 103 -11.30 15.93 16.62
N LEU A 104 -11.68 15.43 15.45
CA LEU A 104 -10.78 15.08 14.35
C LEU A 104 -10.33 16.31 13.54
N THR A 105 -9.89 17.36 14.24
CA THR A 105 -9.40 18.60 13.62
C THR A 105 -8.02 18.42 13.00
N TYR A 106 -7.62 19.37 12.14
CA TYR A 106 -6.27 19.43 11.58
C TYR A 106 -5.19 19.29 12.68
N GLU A 107 -5.28 20.08 13.75
CA GLU A 107 -4.32 20.08 14.87
C GLU A 107 -4.25 18.70 15.51
N ARG A 108 -5.41 18.08 15.77
CA ARG A 108 -5.49 16.74 16.37
C ARG A 108 -4.81 15.69 15.50
N LEU A 109 -4.99 15.76 14.18
CA LEU A 109 -4.31 14.87 13.25
C LEU A 109 -2.80 15.09 13.24
N ARG A 110 -2.34 16.35 13.31
CA ARG A 110 -0.90 16.65 13.41
C ARG A 110 -0.29 16.07 14.69
N GLU A 111 -0.98 16.19 15.82
CA GLU A 111 -0.56 15.57 17.11
C GLU A 111 -0.44 14.05 17.00
N HIS A 112 -1.32 13.41 16.23
CA HIS A 112 -1.31 11.96 15.99
C HIS A 112 -0.42 11.52 14.81
N GLY A 113 0.52 12.36 14.39
CA GLY A 113 1.58 12.00 13.45
C GLY A 113 1.15 11.94 11.98
N TYR A 114 0.01 12.54 11.62
CA TYR A 114 -0.33 12.74 10.21
C TYR A 114 0.57 13.82 9.59
N PRO A 115 1.20 13.58 8.44
CA PRO A 115 1.87 14.62 7.66
C PRO A 115 0.93 15.80 7.39
N GLU A 116 1.48 17.01 7.32
CA GLU A 116 0.72 18.25 7.09
C GLU A 116 -0.29 18.14 5.96
N ARG A 117 0.14 17.70 4.77
CA ARG A 117 -0.75 17.52 3.62
C ARG A 117 -1.86 16.47 3.82
N GLU A 118 -1.59 15.42 4.60
CA GLU A 118 -2.62 14.42 4.91
C GLU A 118 -3.63 15.00 5.91
N ALA A 119 -3.14 15.69 6.94
CA ALA A 119 -3.99 16.32 7.95
C ALA A 119 -4.89 17.40 7.32
N GLU A 120 -4.33 18.24 6.44
CA GLU A 120 -5.08 19.26 5.68
C GLU A 120 -6.16 18.61 4.82
N PHE A 121 -5.79 17.60 4.02
CA PHE A 121 -6.75 16.85 3.20
C PHE A 121 -7.91 16.26 4.03
N TYR A 122 -7.61 15.61 5.14
CA TYR A 122 -8.64 14.98 5.97
C TYR A 122 -9.51 16.00 6.71
N ALA A 123 -8.94 17.11 7.17
CA ALA A 123 -9.69 18.19 7.78
C ALA A 123 -10.67 18.83 6.78
N ASP A 124 -10.21 19.12 5.56
CA ASP A 124 -11.03 19.70 4.50
C ASP A 124 -12.10 18.72 3.98
N TYR A 125 -11.76 17.44 3.90
CA TYR A 125 -12.67 16.40 3.42
C TYR A 125 -13.76 16.02 4.43
N GLY A 126 -13.51 16.23 5.74
CA GLY A 126 -14.38 15.76 6.81
C GLY A 126 -13.99 14.36 7.27
N TYR A 127 -12.94 14.28 8.09
CA TYR A 127 -12.31 13.01 8.43
C TYR A 127 -13.22 12.01 9.15
N GLY A 128 -14.13 12.46 10.01
CA GLY A 128 -15.09 11.58 10.68
C GLY A 128 -16.01 10.86 9.68
N ALA A 129 -16.60 11.61 8.74
CA ALA A 129 -17.44 11.03 7.69
C ALA A 129 -16.64 10.05 6.80
N TYR A 130 -15.39 10.39 6.47
CA TYR A 130 -14.48 9.47 5.78
C TYR A 130 -14.27 8.16 6.57
N LEU A 131 -14.05 8.26 7.88
CA LEU A 131 -13.86 7.09 8.72
C LEU A 131 -15.15 6.26 8.79
N ASP A 132 -16.31 6.88 8.96
CA ASP A 132 -17.60 6.19 9.00
C ASP A 132 -17.84 5.38 7.71
N GLU A 133 -17.67 6.01 6.55
CA GLU A 133 -17.78 5.35 5.24
C GLU A 133 -16.77 4.21 5.09
N LEU A 134 -15.53 4.40 5.54
CA LEU A 134 -14.50 3.38 5.42
C LEU A 134 -14.75 2.20 6.37
N PHE A 135 -15.17 2.47 7.60
CA PHE A 135 -15.55 1.45 8.57
C PHE A 135 -16.74 0.63 8.07
N GLU A 136 -17.80 1.29 7.59
CA GLU A 136 -18.96 0.63 7.00
C GLU A 136 -18.55 -0.23 5.80
N SER A 137 -17.80 0.34 4.85
CA SER A 137 -17.31 -0.39 3.68
C SER A 137 -16.51 -1.64 4.07
N ILE A 138 -15.61 -1.54 5.04
CA ILE A 138 -14.77 -2.68 5.46
C ILE A 138 -15.57 -3.72 6.23
N ARG A 139 -16.58 -3.33 7.03
CA ARG A 139 -17.47 -4.30 7.69
C ARG A 139 -18.31 -5.08 6.68
N GLU A 140 -18.85 -4.40 5.68
CA GLU A 140 -19.77 -5.00 4.71
C GLU A 140 -19.05 -5.85 3.65
N ARG A 141 -17.95 -5.33 3.11
CA ARG A 141 -17.27 -5.91 1.94
C ARG A 141 -15.87 -6.45 2.25
N GLY A 142 -15.38 -6.24 3.47
CA GLY A 142 -13.99 -6.50 3.79
C GLY A 142 -13.05 -5.52 3.12
N VAL A 143 -11.75 -5.85 3.14
CA VAL A 143 -10.75 -5.16 2.34
C VAL A 143 -10.61 -5.91 1.02
N GLU A 144 -11.05 -5.30 -0.08
CA GLU A 144 -10.88 -5.90 -1.41
C GLU A 144 -9.54 -5.46 -2.02
N PRO A 145 -8.84 -6.32 -2.78
CA PRO A 145 -7.71 -5.86 -3.53
C PRO A 145 -8.24 -4.88 -4.59
N ALA A 146 -7.59 -3.75 -4.78
CA ALA A 146 -7.90 -2.83 -5.89
C ALA A 146 -7.61 -3.51 -7.25
N VAL A 147 -8.52 -4.39 -7.67
CA VAL A 147 -8.50 -5.09 -8.96
C VAL A 147 -9.44 -4.34 -9.88
N GLY A 148 -9.06 -3.11 -10.26
CA GLY A 148 -9.91 -2.29 -11.11
C GLY A 148 -10.28 -2.99 -12.42
N ASP A 149 -11.59 -3.08 -12.65
CA ASP A 149 -12.26 -3.41 -13.91
C ASP A 149 -12.32 -2.20 -14.87
N GLY A 150 -11.32 -1.33 -14.83
CA GLY A 150 -11.00 -0.44 -15.95
C GLY A 150 -11.88 0.81 -16.14
N GLY A 151 -12.72 1.18 -15.17
CA GLY A 151 -13.59 2.36 -15.29
C GLY A 151 -13.00 3.68 -14.81
N THR A 152 -12.54 3.76 -13.55
CA THR A 152 -12.47 5.07 -12.85
C THR A 152 -11.26 5.29 -11.93
N GLU A 153 -10.45 4.26 -11.66
CA GLU A 153 -9.36 4.38 -10.68
C GLU A 153 -8.12 5.08 -11.26
N ARG A 154 -7.49 5.95 -10.46
CA ARG A 154 -6.19 6.50 -10.82
C ARG A 154 -5.19 5.36 -10.76
N THR A 155 -4.27 5.31 -11.71
CA THR A 155 -3.25 4.25 -11.82
C THR A 155 -2.52 3.91 -10.51
N HIS A 156 -2.32 4.88 -9.62
CA HIS A 156 -1.67 4.65 -8.33
C HIS A 156 -2.54 3.87 -7.34
N ASP A 157 -3.85 4.02 -7.41
CA ASP A 157 -4.82 3.35 -6.51
C ASP A 157 -4.70 1.82 -6.65
N ARG A 158 -4.46 1.34 -7.88
CA ARG A 158 -4.24 -0.10 -8.18
C ARG A 158 -3.10 -0.71 -7.37
N TYR A 159 -2.04 0.05 -7.08
CA TYR A 159 -0.87 -0.44 -6.35
C TYR A 159 -0.87 -0.04 -4.86
N ASP A 160 -1.88 0.69 -4.43
CA ASP A 160 -2.06 1.10 -3.04
C ASP A 160 -2.73 -0.01 -2.23
N GLN A 161 -2.20 -1.23 -2.31
CA GLN A 161 -2.61 -2.34 -1.44
C GLN A 161 -1.96 -2.21 -0.06
N VAL A 162 -2.60 -2.76 0.98
CA VAL A 162 -1.98 -2.90 2.31
C VAL A 162 -0.63 -3.59 2.13
N ALA A 163 0.45 -2.92 2.52
CA ALA A 163 1.79 -3.39 2.23
C ALA A 163 2.47 -3.95 3.47
N ILE A 164 3.07 -5.12 3.34
CA ILE A 164 3.79 -5.79 4.42
C ILE A 164 5.24 -6.06 4.02
N ASN A 165 6.10 -6.25 5.01
CA ASN A 165 7.40 -6.87 4.87
C ASN A 165 7.42 -8.19 5.64
N VAL A 166 8.29 -9.11 5.23
CA VAL A 166 8.61 -10.33 5.99
C VAL A 166 9.96 -10.12 6.66
N ASP A 167 10.02 -10.15 7.98
CA ASP A 167 11.25 -9.90 8.73
C ASP A 167 12.23 -11.09 8.74
N ARG A 168 13.33 -10.99 9.51
CA ARG A 168 14.37 -12.02 9.56
C ARG A 168 13.91 -13.38 10.08
N ASP A 169 12.85 -13.39 10.88
CA ASP A 169 12.31 -14.57 11.55
C ASP A 169 11.00 -15.05 10.89
N GLY A 170 10.44 -14.25 9.99
CA GLY A 170 9.22 -14.58 9.25
C GLY A 170 7.97 -13.92 9.83
N ALA A 171 8.11 -12.96 10.72
CA ALA A 171 6.98 -12.19 11.19
C ALA A 171 6.62 -11.10 10.16
N LEU A 172 5.32 -10.80 10.09
CA LEU A 172 4.79 -9.81 9.16
C LEU A 172 4.85 -8.41 9.77
N VAL A 173 5.32 -7.45 8.99
CA VAL A 173 5.54 -6.06 9.46
C VAL A 173 4.89 -5.08 8.48
N PHE A 174 3.96 -4.26 8.96
CA PHE A 174 3.31 -3.24 8.14
C PHE A 174 4.30 -2.23 7.52
N ASN A 175 4.05 -1.85 6.27
CA ASN A 175 4.89 -0.95 5.48
C ASN A 175 4.11 0.22 4.85
N SER A 176 3.86 1.27 5.63
CA SER A 176 3.53 2.64 5.18
C SER A 176 2.36 2.84 4.20
N CYS A 177 1.57 1.82 3.85
CA CYS A 177 0.58 1.86 2.78
C CYS A 177 -0.61 1.00 3.19
N GLY A 178 -1.81 1.60 3.21
CA GLY A 178 -3.02 0.95 3.70
C GLY A 178 -3.15 0.91 5.23
N PHE A 179 -2.65 1.93 5.95
CA PHE A 179 -2.69 1.94 7.42
C PHE A 179 -4.12 1.88 7.96
N HIS A 180 -5.01 2.77 7.51
CA HIS A 180 -6.42 2.77 7.89
C HIS A 180 -7.09 1.43 7.61
N ARG A 181 -6.90 0.88 6.41
CA ARG A 181 -7.46 -0.43 6.02
C ARG A 181 -6.99 -1.57 6.91
N LEU A 182 -5.69 -1.61 7.26
CA LEU A 182 -5.18 -2.61 8.20
C LEU A 182 -5.81 -2.45 9.58
N VAL A 183 -5.74 -1.26 10.16
CA VAL A 183 -6.19 -1.03 11.54
C VAL A 183 -7.70 -1.24 11.66
N ILE A 184 -8.48 -0.74 10.70
CA ILE A 184 -9.93 -0.95 10.69
C ILE A 184 -10.25 -2.45 10.55
N ALA A 185 -9.54 -3.19 9.69
CA ALA A 185 -9.73 -4.62 9.56
C ALA A 185 -9.48 -5.38 10.87
N GLN A 186 -8.44 -5.00 11.63
CA GLN A 186 -8.19 -5.55 12.97
C GLN A 186 -9.32 -5.19 13.94
N LEU A 187 -9.71 -3.91 14.00
CA LEU A 187 -10.74 -3.43 14.93
C LEU A 187 -12.12 -4.05 14.69
N VAL A 188 -12.49 -4.32 13.44
CA VAL A 188 -13.76 -4.97 13.11
C VAL A 188 -13.68 -6.50 13.10
N GLY A 189 -12.49 -7.08 13.34
CA GLY A 189 -12.29 -8.52 13.44
C GLY A 189 -12.41 -9.28 12.13
N LEU A 190 -11.84 -8.75 11.03
CA LEU A 190 -11.80 -9.50 9.77
C LEU A 190 -10.82 -10.68 9.87
N GLU A 191 -11.21 -11.84 9.36
CA GLU A 191 -10.35 -13.04 9.36
C GLU A 191 -9.24 -12.99 8.31
N ALA A 192 -9.40 -12.22 7.23
CA ALA A 192 -8.42 -12.17 6.15
C ALA A 192 -8.50 -10.92 5.26
N ILE A 193 -7.38 -10.23 5.08
CA ILE A 193 -7.22 -9.10 4.16
C ILE A 193 -6.18 -9.39 3.06
N PRO A 194 -6.34 -8.80 1.85
CA PRO A 194 -5.32 -8.83 0.81
C PRO A 194 -4.18 -7.86 1.17
N VAL A 195 -2.97 -8.39 1.15
CA VAL A 195 -1.75 -7.64 1.34
C VAL A 195 -0.80 -7.84 0.17
N ARG A 196 0.02 -6.83 -0.09
CA ARG A 196 1.15 -6.95 -1.00
C ARG A 196 2.46 -7.09 -0.25
N ILE A 197 3.38 -7.87 -0.80
CA ILE A 197 4.73 -7.97 -0.24
C ILE A 197 5.59 -6.85 -0.78
N ASN A 198 6.04 -6.01 0.14
CA ASN A 198 6.94 -4.91 -0.14
C ASN A 198 8.40 -5.37 -0.07
N ALA A 199 8.85 -5.98 1.02
CA ALA A 199 10.21 -6.49 1.13
C ALA A 199 10.27 -7.80 1.93
N VAL A 200 11.29 -8.61 1.67
CA VAL A 200 11.57 -9.83 2.43
C VAL A 200 12.98 -9.75 2.98
N HIS A 201 13.18 -10.11 4.24
CA HIS A 201 14.50 -10.09 4.85
C HIS A 201 15.40 -11.16 4.23
N GLU A 202 16.66 -10.82 3.94
CA GLU A 202 17.59 -11.75 3.28
C GLU A 202 17.83 -13.03 4.10
N ARG A 203 18.00 -12.92 5.42
CA ARG A 203 18.13 -14.08 6.32
C ARG A 203 16.98 -15.08 6.16
N TRP A 204 15.74 -14.62 6.24
CA TRP A 204 14.57 -15.48 6.10
C TRP A 204 14.49 -16.10 4.70
N TRP A 205 14.80 -15.31 3.67
CA TRP A 205 14.83 -15.75 2.28
C TRP A 205 15.87 -16.86 2.04
N ARG A 206 17.11 -16.67 2.52
CA ARG A 206 18.20 -17.64 2.32
C ARG A 206 17.95 -18.95 3.05
N ALA A 207 17.30 -18.92 4.22
CA ALA A 207 16.90 -20.14 4.94
C ALA A 207 15.90 -21.00 4.15
N ARG A 208 15.28 -20.45 3.09
CA ARG A 208 14.28 -21.11 2.24
C ARG A 208 14.69 -21.09 0.76
N SER A 209 15.99 -20.91 0.47
CA SER A 209 16.48 -20.70 -0.90
C SER A 209 16.29 -21.89 -1.85
N GLU A 210 15.94 -23.06 -1.32
CA GLU A 210 15.57 -24.25 -2.11
C GLU A 210 14.19 -24.08 -2.78
N SER A 211 13.33 -23.23 -2.23
CA SER A 211 12.05 -22.84 -2.84
C SER A 211 12.27 -21.66 -3.80
N PRO A 212 11.85 -21.75 -5.07
CA PRO A 212 11.94 -20.63 -6.02
C PRO A 212 10.98 -19.47 -5.70
N THR A 213 9.99 -19.73 -4.83
CA THR A 213 8.99 -18.81 -4.31
C THR A 213 8.79 -18.99 -2.79
N PRO A 214 9.81 -18.69 -1.95
CA PRO A 214 9.79 -18.95 -0.49
C PRO A 214 8.58 -18.38 0.27
N VAL A 215 8.02 -17.31 -0.26
CA VAL A 215 6.81 -16.67 0.27
C VAL A 215 5.59 -17.58 0.22
N ASP A 216 5.49 -18.44 -0.79
CA ASP A 216 4.35 -19.33 -0.96
C ASP A 216 4.29 -20.38 0.16
N ASP A 217 5.43 -20.63 0.81
CA ASP A 217 5.59 -21.56 1.93
C ASP A 217 5.48 -20.86 3.30
N HIS A 218 5.11 -19.57 3.33
CA HIS A 218 5.02 -18.81 4.58
C HIS A 218 3.72 -19.16 5.34
N PRO A 219 3.77 -19.50 6.65
CA PRO A 219 2.61 -20.01 7.37
C PRO A 219 1.43 -19.02 7.43
N GLU A 220 1.72 -17.72 7.58
CA GLU A 220 0.69 -16.68 7.66
C GLU A 220 0.21 -16.15 6.29
N LEU A 221 0.85 -16.54 5.17
CA LEU A 221 0.54 -15.96 3.86
C LEU A 221 -0.05 -16.99 2.92
N THR A 222 -1.26 -16.74 2.46
CA THR A 222 -1.87 -17.52 1.37
C THR A 222 -1.74 -16.75 0.06
N ALA A 223 -0.95 -17.25 -0.89
CA ALA A 223 -0.79 -16.62 -2.19
C ALA A 223 -2.12 -16.56 -2.96
N VAL A 224 -2.50 -15.38 -3.44
CA VAL A 224 -3.71 -15.15 -4.25
C VAL A 224 -3.37 -14.96 -5.71
N GLY A 225 -2.27 -14.26 -5.96
CA GLY A 225 -1.85 -13.91 -7.30
C GLY A 225 -0.96 -12.69 -7.30
N ARG A 226 -1.08 -11.87 -8.35
CA ARG A 226 -0.20 -10.73 -8.57
C ARG A 226 -0.93 -9.63 -9.32
N LEU A 227 -0.59 -8.37 -9.03
CA LEU A 227 -0.97 -7.22 -9.84
C LEU A 227 0.18 -6.84 -10.79
N PRO A 228 0.18 -7.31 -12.06
CA PRO A 228 1.25 -7.00 -12.99
C PRO A 228 1.20 -5.53 -13.41
N ILE A 229 2.39 -4.93 -13.53
CA ILE A 229 2.52 -3.54 -13.97
C ILE A 229 2.21 -3.43 -15.45
N ARG A 230 1.17 -2.69 -15.84
CA ARG A 230 0.80 -2.51 -17.25
C ARG A 230 1.49 -1.27 -17.83
N TRP A 231 1.83 -1.29 -19.14
CA TRP A 231 2.43 -0.11 -19.77
C TRP A 231 1.51 1.12 -19.76
N ARG A 232 0.20 0.91 -19.87
CA ARG A 232 -0.81 1.99 -19.74
C ARG A 232 -0.75 2.69 -18.38
N ASP A 233 -0.40 1.94 -17.33
CA ASP A 233 -0.26 2.44 -15.97
C ASP A 233 1.00 3.34 -15.90
N VAL A 234 2.12 2.86 -16.45
CA VAL A 234 3.38 3.61 -16.50
C VAL A 234 3.23 4.94 -17.26
N LEU A 235 2.45 4.94 -18.34
CA LEU A 235 2.28 6.10 -19.22
C LEU A 235 1.22 7.09 -18.73
N GLY A 236 0.61 6.88 -17.55
CA GLY A 236 -0.33 7.85 -16.97
C GLY A 236 -1.38 8.34 -17.96
N VAL A 237 -1.91 7.43 -18.79
CA VAL A 237 -2.95 7.79 -19.75
C VAL A 237 -4.21 8.03 -18.94
N ALA A 238 -4.48 9.30 -18.62
CA ALA A 238 -5.81 9.73 -18.22
C ALA A 238 -6.75 9.28 -19.35
N ARG A 239 -7.61 8.30 -19.06
CA ARG A 239 -8.80 8.11 -19.88
C ARG A 239 -9.84 9.10 -19.37
N ASP A 240 -10.50 9.73 -20.34
CA ASP A 240 -11.47 10.80 -20.20
C ASP A 240 -12.58 10.50 -19.18
#